data_AF-A0A842U6M7-F1
#
_entry.id   AF-A0A842U6M7-F1
#
_cell.length_a   1.000
_cell.length_b   1.000
_cell.length_c   1.000
_cell.angle_alpha   90.00
_cell.angle_beta   90.00
_cell.angle_gamma   90.00
#
_symmetry.space_group_name_H-M   'P 1'
#
loop_
_entity.id
_entity.type
_entity.pdbx_description
1 polymer ?
#
loop_
_entity_poly.entity_id
_entity_poly.type
_entity_poly.pdbx_seq_one_letter_code
_entity_poly.pdbx_strand_id
1 'polypeptide(L)'
;MKKPKKNRIPIGIKIISAIYFLTSLTSLIISGIAFFKKDLFLSIPPFNNKPPLVPGAFIYLGILMIIIAVLSFLIAFYLLKSKQWAIIAVAVISLINIIGGVLSIIEGSYLSIINLLANTTILGYIIIYKYKLKNQNHPGS
;
A
#
# COMPACT_ATOMS: atom_id res chain seq x y z
N MET A 1 -23.86 27.01 23.29
CA MET A 1 -23.28 26.43 22.05
C MET A 1 -22.30 25.30 22.40
N LYS A 2 -22.63 24.03 22.09
CA LYS A 2 -21.67 22.92 22.24
C LYS A 2 -20.69 22.96 21.06
N LYS A 3 -19.39 23.13 21.33
CA LYS A 3 -18.35 23.09 20.28
C LYS A 3 -18.41 21.74 19.56
N PRO A 4 -18.31 21.70 18.22
CA PRO A 4 -18.29 20.44 17.48
C PRO A 4 -17.10 19.60 17.94
N LYS A 5 -17.37 18.36 18.35
CA LYS A 5 -16.36 17.42 18.85
C LYS A 5 -15.42 17.10 17.68
N LYS A 6 -14.20 17.66 17.70
CA LYS A 6 -13.18 17.44 16.66
C LYS A 6 -12.93 15.93 16.55
N ASN A 7 -13.33 15.34 15.43
CA ASN A 7 -13.18 13.92 15.19
C ASN A 7 -11.67 13.62 15.10
N ARG A 8 -11.09 13.08 16.18
CA ARG A 8 -9.66 12.79 16.22
C ARG A 8 -9.42 11.51 15.44
N ILE A 9 -8.65 11.61 14.35
CA ILE A 9 -8.20 10.44 13.59
C ILE A 9 -7.44 9.52 14.54
N PRO A 10 -7.82 8.23 14.67
CA PRO A 10 -7.16 7.30 15.56
C PRO A 10 -5.70 7.08 15.13
N ILE A 11 -4.84 6.76 16.11
CA ILE A 11 -3.39 6.68 15.91
C ILE A 11 -3.01 5.63 14.84
N GLY A 12 -3.70 4.48 14.80
CA GLY A 12 -3.37 3.42 13.85
C GLY A 12 -3.65 3.81 12.40
N ILE A 13 -4.69 4.62 12.13
CA ILE A 13 -4.92 5.14 10.76
C ILE A 13 -3.81 6.10 10.35
N LYS A 14 -3.26 6.88 11.29
CA LYS A 14 -2.11 7.75 11.00
C LYS A 14 -0.86 6.93 10.67
N ILE A 15 -0.62 5.85 11.41
CA ILE A 15 0.50 4.93 11.15
C ILE A 15 0.34 4.27 9.77
N ILE A 16 -0.85 3.74 9.46
CA ILE A 16 -1.13 3.13 8.14
C ILE A 16 -0.95 4.16 7.02
N SER A 17 -1.47 5.38 7.21
CA SER A 17 -1.27 6.48 6.25
C SER A 17 0.22 6.79 6.03
N ALA A 18 1.02 6.86 7.10
CA ALA A 18 2.46 7.08 6.99
C ALA A 18 3.16 5.95 6.23
N ILE A 19 2.78 4.68 6.45
CA ILE A 19 3.32 3.54 5.69
C ILE A 19 3.00 3.69 4.21
N TYR A 20 1.75 3.98 3.84
CA TYR A 20 1.37 4.17 2.43
C TYR A 20 2.06 5.38 1.79
N PHE A 21 2.32 6.44 2.55
CA PHE A 21 3.08 7.60 2.10
C PHE A 21 4.54 7.22 1.82
N LEU A 22 5.17 6.45 2.72
CA LEU A 22 6.52 5.93 2.50
C LEU A 22 6.58 5.03 1.27
N THR A 23 5.60 4.14 1.09
CA THR A 23 5.51 3.29 -0.11
C THR A 23 5.38 4.13 -1.38
N SER A 24 4.56 5.17 -1.38
CA SER A 24 4.44 6.08 -2.51
C SER A 24 5.78 6.76 -2.84
N LEU A 25 6.48 7.26 -1.82
CA LEU A 25 7.76 7.93 -1.98
C LEU A 25 8.83 6.96 -2.53
N THR A 26 8.94 5.75 -1.98
CA THR A 26 9.92 4.77 -2.45
C THR A 26 9.60 4.30 -3.87
N SER A 27 8.34 4.04 -4.21
CA SER A 27 7.92 3.71 -5.58
C SER A 27 8.26 4.82 -6.57
N LEU A 28 8.07 6.08 -6.18
CA LEU A 28 8.40 7.23 -7.03
C LEU A 28 9.92 7.34 -7.26
N ILE A 29 10.72 7.17 -6.20
CA ILE A 29 12.19 7.16 -6.29
C ILE A 29 12.67 6.02 -7.19
N ILE A 30 12.15 4.80 -6.98
CA ILE A 30 12.50 3.63 -7.78
C ILE A 30 12.13 3.85 -9.26
N SER A 31 10.94 4.38 -9.53
CA SER A 31 10.51 4.70 -10.89
C SER A 31 11.40 5.76 -11.54
N GLY A 32 11.74 6.83 -10.81
CA GLY A 32 12.67 7.85 -11.28
C GLY A 32 14.05 7.28 -11.63
N ILE A 33 14.62 6.44 -10.75
CA ILE A 33 15.90 5.77 -11.00
C ILE A 33 15.79 4.87 -12.24
N ALA A 34 14.72 4.08 -12.35
CA ALA A 34 14.50 3.20 -13.50
C ALA A 34 14.40 3.96 -14.82
N PHE A 35 13.84 5.17 -14.81
CA PHE A 35 13.69 6.02 -16.00
C PHE A 35 15.00 6.68 -16.43
N PHE A 36 15.75 7.26 -15.49
CA PHE A 36 16.98 8.01 -15.79
C PHE A 36 18.24 7.14 -15.87
N LYS A 37 18.29 6.01 -15.15
CA LYS A 37 19.46 5.13 -15.07
C LYS A 37 19.07 3.68 -15.35
N LYS A 38 18.55 3.44 -16.55
CA LYS A 38 18.11 2.11 -17.01
C LYS A 38 19.19 1.04 -16.81
N ASP A 39 20.45 1.34 -17.15
CA ASP A 39 21.56 0.38 -17.04
C ASP A 39 21.84 0.00 -15.58
N LEU A 40 21.76 0.98 -14.68
CA LEU A 40 21.89 0.74 -13.24
C LEU A 40 20.74 -0.11 -12.73
N PHE A 41 19.50 0.14 -13.17
CA PHE A 41 18.34 -0.66 -12.76
C PHE A 41 18.43 -2.11 -13.26
N LEU A 42 18.87 -2.32 -14.51
CA LEU A 42 19.09 -3.65 -15.09
C LEU A 42 20.19 -4.43 -14.37
N SER A 43 21.17 -3.76 -13.78
CA SER A 43 22.24 -4.42 -13.01
C SER A 43 21.81 -4.96 -11.64
N ILE A 44 20.64 -4.54 -11.12
CA ILE A 44 20.15 -4.96 -9.79
C ILE A 44 19.48 -6.34 -9.87
N PRO A 45 19.86 -7.33 -9.04
CA PRO A 45 19.11 -8.58 -8.91
C PRO A 45 17.69 -8.28 -8.41
N PRO A 46 16.62 -8.81 -9.04
CA PRO A 46 16.59 -9.98 -9.94
C PRO A 46 16.60 -9.66 -11.45
N PHE A 47 16.85 -8.41 -11.87
CA PHE A 47 16.71 -8.00 -13.27
C PHE A 47 17.91 -8.37 -14.16
N ASN A 48 19.10 -8.57 -13.57
CA ASN A 48 20.34 -8.91 -14.28
C ASN A 48 20.26 -10.20 -15.12
N ASN A 49 19.52 -11.21 -14.67
CA ASN A 49 19.53 -12.55 -15.28
C ASN A 49 18.30 -12.86 -16.15
N LYS A 50 17.46 -11.86 -16.44
CA LYS A 50 16.25 -12.08 -17.25
C LYS A 50 16.52 -11.79 -18.73
N PRO A 51 15.87 -12.50 -19.66
CA PRO A 51 16.00 -12.22 -21.09
C PRO A 51 15.74 -10.74 -21.36
N PRO A 52 16.39 -10.15 -22.39
CA PRO A 52 16.27 -8.73 -22.69
C PRO A 52 14.79 -8.37 -22.80
N LEU A 53 14.32 -7.58 -21.84
CA LEU A 53 12.95 -7.08 -21.81
C LEU A 53 12.67 -6.40 -23.14
N VAL A 54 11.56 -6.78 -23.80
CA VAL A 54 11.14 -6.23 -25.10
C VAL A 54 11.29 -4.71 -25.06
N PRO A 55 11.91 -4.08 -26.08
CA PRO A 55 12.03 -2.62 -26.15
C PRO A 55 10.64 -1.99 -25.98
N GLY A 56 10.41 -1.31 -24.85
CA GLY A 56 9.11 -0.76 -24.47
C GLY A 56 8.56 -1.28 -23.13
N ALA A 57 8.89 -2.50 -22.71
CA ALA A 57 8.44 -3.07 -21.43
C ALA A 57 8.86 -2.21 -20.23
N PHE A 58 10.04 -1.57 -20.31
CA PHE A 58 10.51 -0.62 -19.30
C PHE A 58 9.63 0.62 -19.16
N ILE A 59 9.14 1.14 -20.29
CA ILE A 59 8.27 2.32 -20.31
C ILE A 59 6.93 1.95 -19.65
N TYR A 60 6.37 0.80 -20.00
CA TYR A 60 5.15 0.29 -19.36
C TYR A 60 5.32 0.08 -17.85
N LEU A 61 6.43 -0.52 -17.43
CA LEU A 61 6.70 -0.75 -16.01
C LEU A 61 6.90 0.57 -15.25
N GLY A 62 7.58 1.55 -15.85
CA GLY A 62 7.75 2.88 -15.28
C GLY A 62 6.42 3.62 -15.10
N ILE A 63 5.56 3.61 -16.12
CA ILE A 63 4.21 4.20 -16.07
C ILE A 63 3.38 3.52 -14.98
N LEU A 64 3.40 2.19 -14.93
CA LEU A 64 2.67 1.42 -13.93
C LEU A 64 3.15 1.74 -12.50
N MET A 65 4.45 1.88 -12.29
CA MET A 65 5.01 2.31 -11.00
C MET A 65 4.59 3.72 -10.61
N ILE A 66 4.51 4.65 -11.57
CA ILE A 66 4.00 6.01 -11.31
C ILE A 66 2.52 5.96 -10.89
N ILE A 67 1.70 5.17 -11.58
CA ILE A 67 0.28 5.00 -11.24
C ILE A 67 0.14 4.45 -9.81
N ILE A 68 0.92 3.44 -9.45
CA ILE A 68 0.94 2.88 -8.09
C ILE A 68 1.35 3.95 -7.08
N ALA A 69 2.42 4.71 -7.35
CA ALA A 69 2.89 5.76 -6.45
C ALA A 69 1.81 6.82 -6.19
N VAL A 70 1.12 7.27 -7.25
CA VAL A 70 0.01 8.23 -7.14
C VAL A 70 -1.16 7.62 -6.37
N LEU A 71 -1.54 6.39 -6.66
CA LEU A 71 -2.64 5.72 -5.96
C LEU A 71 -2.35 5.56 -4.46
N SER A 72 -1.13 5.13 -4.10
CA SER A 72 -0.69 5.01 -2.72
C SER A 72 -0.67 6.36 -2.00
N PHE A 73 -0.27 7.44 -2.68
CA PHE A 73 -0.32 8.80 -2.13
C PHE A 73 -1.77 9.23 -1.86
N LEU A 74 -2.68 9.00 -2.81
CA LEU A 74 -4.10 9.32 -2.63
C LEU A 74 -4.66 8.54 -1.45
N ILE A 75 -4.41 7.24 -1.37
CA ILE A 75 -4.84 6.41 -0.23
C ILE A 75 -4.31 6.97 1.09
N ALA A 76 -3.01 7.29 1.18
CA ALA A 76 -2.41 7.89 2.37
C ALA A 76 -3.11 9.19 2.78
N PHE A 77 -3.33 10.10 1.83
CA PHE A 77 -3.98 11.38 2.07
C PHE A 77 -5.44 11.24 2.49
N TYR A 78 -6.19 10.35 1.84
CA TYR A 78 -7.62 10.16 2.13
C TYR A 78 -7.88 9.31 3.38
N LEU A 79 -6.93 8.47 3.81
CA LEU A 79 -6.91 7.85 5.14
C LEU A 79 -6.87 8.90 6.25
N LEU A 80 -6.04 9.95 6.11
CA LEU A 80 -5.99 11.06 7.06
C LEU A 80 -7.31 11.83 7.10
N LYS A 81 -8.05 11.88 5.99
CA LYS A 81 -9.41 12.44 5.94
C LYS A 81 -10.49 11.46 6.39
N SER A 82 -10.12 10.26 6.85
CA SER A 82 -11.01 9.18 7.28
C SER A 82 -12.11 8.86 6.25
N LYS A 83 -11.80 8.93 4.95
CA LYS A 83 -12.75 8.59 3.89
C LYS A 83 -12.94 7.09 3.81
N GLN A 84 -14.21 6.65 3.75
CA GLN A 84 -14.57 5.23 3.74
C GLN A 84 -13.97 4.45 2.56
N TRP A 85 -13.92 5.05 1.37
CA TRP A 85 -13.34 4.39 0.19
C TRP A 85 -11.85 4.10 0.34
N ALA A 86 -11.08 4.99 0.99
CA ALA A 86 -9.65 4.78 1.21
C ALA A 86 -9.40 3.63 2.19
N ILE A 87 -10.24 3.51 3.22
CA ILE A 87 -10.20 2.40 4.17
C ILE A 87 -10.48 1.07 3.46
N ILE A 88 -11.47 1.04 2.55
CA ILE A 88 -11.79 -0.14 1.76
C ILE A 88 -10.64 -0.47 0.79
N ALA A 89 -10.06 0.53 0.13
CA ALA A 89 -8.94 0.33 -0.78
C ALA A 89 -7.74 -0.34 -0.08
N VAL A 90 -7.38 0.13 1.12
CA VAL A 90 -6.31 -0.51 1.91
C VAL A 90 -6.66 -1.95 2.26
N ALA A 91 -7.91 -2.24 2.66
CA ALA A 91 -8.32 -3.60 2.97
C ALA A 91 -8.17 -4.54 1.76
N VAL A 92 -8.58 -4.09 0.57
CA VAL A 92 -8.43 -4.85 -0.67
C VAL A 92 -6.96 -5.06 -1.03
N ILE A 93 -6.14 -4.01 -0.97
CA ILE A 93 -4.69 -4.10 -1.26
C ILE A 93 -4.00 -5.05 -0.27
N SER A 94 -4.32 -4.96 1.01
CA SER A 94 -3.77 -5.86 2.03
C SER A 94 -4.19 -7.31 1.78
N LEU A 95 -5.42 -7.57 1.34
CA LEU A 95 -5.86 -8.91 0.97
C LEU A 95 -5.06 -9.47 -0.22
N ILE A 96 -4.87 -8.67 -1.28
CA ILE A 96 -4.06 -9.03 -2.45
C ILE A 96 -2.62 -9.35 -2.03
N ASN A 97 -2.03 -8.52 -1.16
CA ASN A 97 -0.68 -8.72 -0.65
C ASN A 97 -0.55 -9.97 0.23
N ILE A 98 -1.59 -10.32 1.00
CA ILE A 98 -1.61 -11.56 1.77
C ILE A 98 -1.57 -12.75 0.82
N ILE A 99 -2.42 -12.77 -0.21
CA ILE A 99 -2.45 -13.85 -1.22
C ILE A 99 -1.08 -13.96 -1.91
N GLY A 100 -0.52 -12.83 -2.37
CA GLY A 100 0.80 -12.80 -2.99
C GLY A 100 1.91 -13.25 -2.04
N GLY A 101 1.82 -12.89 -0.75
CA GLY A 101 2.74 -13.34 0.29
C GLY A 101 2.68 -14.85 0.51
N VAL A 102 1.49 -15.44 0.55
CA VAL A 102 1.32 -16.91 0.65
C VAL A 102 1.95 -17.61 -0.55
N LEU A 103 1.67 -17.15 -1.77
CA LEU A 103 2.26 -17.70 -2.99
C LEU A 103 3.79 -17.62 -2.96
N SER A 104 4.34 -16.48 -2.54
CA SER A 104 5.79 -16.28 -2.45
C SER A 104 6.45 -17.19 -1.41
N ILE A 105 5.74 -17.53 -0.32
CA ILE A 105 6.24 -18.50 0.68
C ILE A 105 6.29 -19.90 0.09
N ILE A 106 5.30 -20.30 -0.70
CA ILE A 106 5.28 -21.60 -1.41
C ILE A 106 6.47 -21.70 -2.38
N GLU A 107 6.87 -20.58 -2.99
CA GLU A 107 8.06 -20.48 -3.85
C GLU A 107 9.40 -20.41 -3.08
N GLY A 108 9.37 -20.49 -1.73
CA GLY A 108 10.58 -20.52 -0.89
C GLY A 108 11.10 -19.16 -0.44
N SER A 109 10.35 -18.07 -0.63
CA SER A 109 10.76 -16.72 -0.20
C SER A 109 10.34 -16.42 1.24
N TYR A 110 11.19 -16.77 2.22
CA TYR A 110 10.92 -16.54 3.64
C TYR A 110 10.78 -15.07 4.04
N LEU A 111 11.36 -14.13 3.26
CA LEU A 111 11.16 -12.68 3.45
C LEU A 111 9.66 -12.29 3.38
N SER A 112 8.87 -13.07 2.66
CA SER A 112 7.43 -12.85 2.48
C SER A 112 6.62 -13.06 3.77
N ILE A 113 7.17 -13.77 4.77
CA ILE A 113 6.51 -13.99 6.07
C ILE A 113 6.32 -12.66 6.81
N ILE A 114 7.34 -11.80 6.83
CA ILE A 114 7.27 -10.48 7.47
C ILE A 114 6.21 -9.62 6.79
N ASN A 115 6.19 -9.62 5.46
CA ASN A 115 5.21 -8.88 4.68
C ASN A 115 3.77 -9.39 4.95
N LEU A 116 3.59 -10.71 5.03
CA LEU A 116 2.31 -11.33 5.31
C LEU A 116 1.78 -10.96 6.70
N LEU A 117 2.64 -10.98 7.72
CA LEU A 117 2.27 -10.54 9.08
C LEU A 117 1.86 -9.07 9.09
N ALA A 118 2.66 -8.19 8.47
CA ALA A 118 2.35 -6.77 8.39
C ALA A 118 0.99 -6.50 7.72
N ASN A 119 0.71 -7.12 6.57
CA ASN A 119 -0.56 -6.95 5.87
C ASN A 119 -1.74 -7.53 6.66
N THR A 120 -1.55 -8.65 7.35
CA THR A 120 -2.58 -9.26 8.20
C THR A 120 -2.92 -8.34 9.38
N THR A 121 -1.91 -7.73 10.02
CA THR A 121 -2.12 -6.76 11.10
C THR A 121 -2.85 -5.50 10.59
N ILE A 122 -2.46 -4.97 9.43
CA ILE A 122 -3.12 -3.79 8.82
C ILE A 122 -4.59 -4.10 8.51
N LEU A 123 -4.86 -5.25 7.89
CA LEU A 123 -6.22 -5.68 7.55
C LEU A 123 -7.07 -5.88 8.80
N GLY A 124 -6.55 -6.58 9.80
CA GLY A 124 -7.24 -6.80 11.08
C GLY A 124 -7.58 -5.49 11.78
N TYR A 125 -6.64 -4.53 11.80
CA TYR A 125 -6.88 -3.21 12.37
C TYR A 125 -8.00 -2.46 11.64
N ILE A 126 -8.02 -2.50 10.31
CA ILE A 126 -9.05 -1.83 9.50
C ILE A 126 -10.43 -2.42 9.74
N ILE A 127 -10.54 -3.75 9.84
CA ILE A 127 -11.80 -4.44 10.09
C ILE A 127 -12.36 -4.02 11.46
N ILE A 128 -11.54 -4.05 12.51
CA ILE A 128 -11.93 -3.62 13.86
C ILE A 128 -12.36 -2.15 13.87
N TYR A 129 -11.59 -1.28 13.20
CA TYR A 129 -11.92 0.13 13.10
C TYR A 129 -13.27 0.36 12.39
N LYS A 130 -13.52 -0.32 11.28
CA LYS A 130 -14.77 -0.23 10.51
C LYS A 130 -15.96 -0.72 11.34
N TYR A 131 -15.79 -1.82 12.08
CA TYR A 131 -16.82 -2.34 12.99
C TYR A 131 -17.18 -1.30 14.06
N LYS A 132 -16.17 -0.67 14.68
CA LYS A 132 -16.37 0.38 15.69
C LYS A 132 -17.11 1.60 15.14
N LEU A 133 -16.79 2.03 13.91
CA LEU A 133 -17.50 3.13 13.24
C LEU A 133 -18.97 2.80 12.99
N LYS A 134 -19.29 1.55 12.59
CA LYS A 134 -20.68 1.13 12.33
C LYS A 134 -21.52 1.21 13.62
N ASN A 135 -20.99 0.71 14.74
CA ASN A 135 -21.71 0.74 16.02
C ASN A 135 -21.91 2.15 16.59
N GLN A 136 -21.05 3.12 16.24
CA GLN A 136 -21.25 4.52 16.64
C GLN A 136 -22.35 5.23 15.86
N ASN A 137 -22.65 4.78 14.63
CA ASN A 137 -23.68 5.37 13.79
C ASN A 137 -25.07 4.76 14.02
N HIS A 138 -25.15 3.60 14.69
CA HIS A 138 -26.39 2.96 15.10
C HIS A 138 -26.29 2.46 16.56
N PRO A 139 -26.20 3.37 17.55
CA PRO A 139 -26.13 2.98 18.95
C PRO A 139 -27.52 2.52 19.43
N GLY A 140 -27.89 1.27 19.14
CA GLY A 140 -29.14 0.67 19.62
C GLY A 140 -30.40 1.35 19.09
N SER A 141 -30.93 0.85 17.97
CA SER A 141 -32.38 0.84 17.74
C SER A 141 -32.98 -0.37 18.44
#